data_AF-A0A9D6KY62-F1
#
_entry.id   AF-A0A9D6KY62-F1
#
_cell.length_a   1.000
_cell.length_b   1.000
_cell.length_c   1.000
_cell.angle_alpha   90.00
_cell.angle_beta   90.00
_cell.angle_gamma   90.00
#
_symmetry.space_group_name_H-M   'P 1'
#
loop_
_entity.id
_entity.type
_entity.pdbx_description
1 polymer ?
#
loop_
_entity_poly.entity_id
_entity_poly.type
_entity_poly.pdbx_seq_one_letter_code
_entity_poly.pdbx_strand_id
1 'polypeptide(L)' 'MNEIMMLVLNKKKYVVVEQKEYNRLIEKAAAKTPSARKLSLTEGKKLAYSLIDKWHNAK' A
#
# COMPACT_ATOMS: atom_id res chain seq x y z
N MET A 1 18.25 -1.26 23.83
CA MET A 1 18.72 -1.67 22.49
C MET A 1 18.04 -2.98 22.18
N ASN A 2 17.12 -3.02 21.21
CA ASN A 2 16.54 -4.29 20.77
C ASN A 2 17.47 -4.88 19.71
N GLU A 3 18.07 -6.04 20.01
CA GLU A 3 18.83 -6.80 19.03
C GLU A 3 17.88 -7.33 17.95
N ILE A 4 18.18 -7.02 16.69
CA ILE A 4 17.41 -7.50 15.54
C ILE A 4 17.92 -8.90 15.21
N MET A 5 17.21 -9.92 15.68
CA MET A 5 17.55 -11.31 15.41
C MET A 5 17.14 -11.67 13.98
N MET A 6 18.13 -12.01 13.15
CA MET A 6 17.95 -12.39 11.75
C MET A 6 17.95 -13.91 11.59
N LEU A 7 16.90 -14.46 10.99
CA LEU A 7 16.78 -15.88 10.64
C LEU A 7 17.02 -16.05 9.15
N VAL A 8 17.89 -16.98 8.76
CA VAL A 8 18.08 -17.34 7.35
C VAL A 8 17.33 -18.65 7.10
N LEU A 9 16.24 -18.60 6.35
CA LEU A 9 15.45 -19.76 5.93
C LEU A 9 15.39 -19.77 4.40
N ASN A 10 15.65 -20.90 3.73
CA ASN A 10 15.59 -21.03 2.27
C ASN A 10 16.38 -19.93 1.51
N LYS A 11 17.59 -19.61 1.96
CA LYS A 11 18.45 -18.52 1.42
C LYS A 11 17.81 -17.12 1.46
N LYS A 12 16.68 -16.95 2.16
CA LYS A 12 16.03 -15.67 2.40
C LYS A 12 16.29 -15.21 3.84
N LYS A 13 16.49 -13.91 4.01
CA LYS A 13 16.69 -13.28 5.32
C LYS A 13 15.34 -12.86 5.87
N TYR A 14 15.04 -13.33 7.07
CA TYR A 14 13.85 -12.97 7.84
C TYR A 14 14.28 -12.20 9.08
N VAL A 15 13.47 -11.25 9.48
CA VAL A 15 13.67 -10.46 10.70
C VAL A 15 12.59 -10.85 11.68
N VAL A 16 12.99 -11.25 12.88
CA VAL A 16 12.04 -11.50 13.95
C VAL A 16 11.65 -10.16 14.57
N VAL A 17 10.36 -9.91 14.64
CA VAL A 17 9.78 -8.73 15.27
C VAL A 17 8.74 -9.16 16.29
N GLU A 18 8.63 -8.43 17.40
CA GLU A 18 7.53 -8.64 18.34
C GLU A 18 6.19 -8.36 17.66
N GLN A 19 5.17 -9.16 17.99
CA GLN A 19 3.82 -9.03 17.40
C GLN A 19 3.25 -7.61 17.54
N LYS A 20 3.51 -6.95 18.67
CA LYS A 20 3.07 -5.57 18.93
C LYS A 20 3.70 -4.58 17.94
N GLU A 21 4.98 -4.76 17.64
CA GLU A 21 5.71 -3.90 16.71
C GLU A 21 5.29 -4.19 15.26
N TYR A 22 5.06 -5.45 14.93
CA TYR A 22 4.48 -5.84 13.64
C TYR A 22 3.12 -5.16 13.39
N ASN A 23 2.21 -5.20 14.37
CA ASN A 23 0.89 -4.57 14.26
C ASN A 23 1.00 -3.05 14.04
N ARG A 24 1.90 -2.38 14.79
CA ARG A 24 2.18 -0.95 14.60
C ARG A 24 2.70 -0.62 13.20
N LEU A 25 3.57 -1.46 12.65
CA LEU A 25 4.10 -1.29 11.30
C LEU A 25 2.99 -1.42 10.25
N ILE A 26 2.07 -2.39 10.43
CA ILE A 26 0.89 -2.53 9.57
C ILE A 26 0.00 -1.28 9.66
N GLU A 27 -0.34 -0.83 10.86
CA GLU A 27 -1.19 0.35 11.06
C GLU A 27 -0.57 1.60 10.42
N LYS A 28 0.74 1.79 10.60
CA LYS A 28 1.48 2.89 9.98
C LYS A 28 1.50 2.81 8.45
N ALA A 29 1.62 1.61 7.89
CA ALA A 29 1.54 1.39 6.45
C ALA A 29 0.13 1.69 5.91
N ALA A 30 -0.91 1.25 6.63
CA ALA A 30 -2.30 1.54 6.29
C ALA A 30 -2.60 3.04 6.36
N ALA A 31 -2.13 3.74 7.40
CA ALA A 31 -2.29 5.19 7.56
C ALA A 31 -1.57 6.01 6.48
N LYS A 32 -0.48 5.49 5.92
CA LYS A 32 0.22 6.10 4.77
C LYS A 32 -0.50 5.92 3.45
N THR A 33 -1.50 5.03 3.37
CA THR A 33 -2.35 4.92 2.19
C THR A 33 -3.30 6.11 2.23
N PRO A 34 -3.18 7.10 1.32
CA PRO A 34 -4.05 8.26 1.34
C PRO A 34 -5.49 7.77 1.24
N SER A 35 -6.32 8.17 2.21
CA SER A 35 -7.75 7.91 2.15
C SER A 35 -8.26 8.40 0.81
N ALA A 36 -8.84 7.50 0.01
CA ALA A 36 -9.36 7.85 -1.29
C ALA A 36 -10.43 8.93 -1.10
N ARG A 37 -10.09 10.17 -1.49
CA ARG A 37 -11.03 11.30 -1.41
C ARG A 37 -12.26 10.92 -2.23
N LYS A 38 -13.44 10.99 -1.61
CA LYS A 38 -14.70 10.87 -2.35
C LYS A 38 -14.74 11.98 -3.40
N LEU A 39 -14.75 11.59 -4.67
CA LEU A 39 -14.88 12.52 -5.78
C LEU A 39 -16.30 13.07 -5.79
N SER A 40 -16.44 14.35 -6.14
CA SER A 40 -17.74 14.89 -6.54
C SER A 40 -18.23 14.18 -7.81
N LEU A 41 -19.53 14.27 -8.10
CA LEU A 41 -20.11 13.69 -9.32
C LEU A 41 -19.39 14.17 -10.60
N THR A 42 -19.00 15.45 -10.64
CA THR A 42 -18.29 16.04 -11.77
C THR A 42 -16.87 15.49 -11.91
N GLU A 43 -16.12 15.40 -10.81
CA GLU A 43 -14.76 14.85 -10.80
C GLU A 43 -14.77 13.36 -11.17
N GLY A 44 -15.74 12.60 -10.67
CA GLY A 44 -15.92 11.18 -11.00
C GLY A 44 -16.20 10.96 -12.49
N LYS A 45 -17.10 11.76 -13.09
CA LYS A 45 -17.38 11.70 -14.53
C LYS A 45 -16.14 11.99 -15.38
N LYS A 46 -15.36 13.02 -15.02
CA LYS A 46 -14.13 13.38 -15.73
C LYS A 46 -13.10 12.25 -15.66
N LEU A 47 -12.93 11.64 -14.49
CA LEU A 47 -12.01 10.53 -14.30
C LEU A 47 -12.43 9.30 -15.13
N ALA A 48 -13.73 8.97 -15.13
CA ALA A 48 -14.26 7.84 -15.90
C ALA A 48 -13.99 8.00 -17.41
N TYR A 49 -14.27 9.17 -17.98
CA TYR A 49 -13.99 9.42 -19.41
C TYR A 49 -12.48 9.35 -19.72
N SER A 50 -11.62 9.91 -18.85
CA SER A 50 -10.18 9.80 -19.05
C SER A 50 -9.67 8.36 -19.07
N LEU A 51 -10.26 7.48 -18.25
CA LEU A 51 -9.90 6.06 -18.22
C LEU A 51 -10.39 5.34 -19.49
N ILE A 52 -11.58 5.66 -19.98
CA ILE A 52 -12.10 5.15 -21.26
C ILE A 52 -11.19 5.57 -22.41
N ASP A 53 -10.83 6.85 -22.48
CA ASP A 53 -9.95 7.38 -23.52
C ASP A 53 -8.57 6.73 -23.48
N LYS A 54 -7.99 6.54 -22.28
CA LYS A 54 -6.71 5.84 -22.12
C LYS A 54 -6.79 4.39 -22.58
N TRP A 55 -7.90 3.70 -22.29
CA TRP A 55 -8.08 2.32 -22.74
C TRP A 55 -8.26 2.23 -24.26
N HIS A 56 -9.01 3.16 -24.85
CA HIS A 56 -9.21 3.24 -26.29
C HIS A 56 -7.91 3.56 -27.03
N ASN A 57 -7.11 4.50 -26.52
CA ASN A 57 -5.86 4.97 -27.13
C ASN A 57 -4.65 4.06 -26.83
N ALA A 58 -4.76 3.13 -25.87
CA ALA A 58 -3.75 2.10 -25.62
C ALA A 58 -3.89 0.89 -26.56
N LYS A 59 -4.83 0.93 -27.49
CA LYS A 59 -5.07 -0.05 -28.54
C LYS A 59 -4.48 0.43 -29.87
#